data_AF-A0A2W6AUI8-F1
#
_entry.id   AF-A0A2W6AUI8-F1
#
_cell.length_a   1.000
_cell.length_b   1.000
_cell.length_c   1.000
_cell.angle_alpha   90.00
_cell.angle_beta   90.00
_cell.angle_gamma   90.00
#
_symmetry.space_group_name_H-M   'P 1'
#
loop_
_entity.id
_entity.type
_entity.pdbx_description
1 polymer ?
#
loop_
_entity_poly.entity_id
_entity_poly.type
_entity_poly.pdbx_seq_one_letter_code
_entity_poly.pdbx_strand_id
1 'polypeptide(L)'
;MLAARHRLRSVLKFSQEPPPLAAATIGLALIWVVDATLMHWELAYGVQGVLDETAHLATGLLFLMALPRRPPKPFVLGCLVASVLIDADHIPIVLHFQPLIAAAHRPYTHSLSTVAVVLVAGLLMSDARRACAFGAVAGLLIHFFRDIATGFVPLAWPVSTTEAQIPYTYYFALMVALAAAAASHARWPGHAKVRERVEPVA
;
A
#
# COMPACT_ATOMS: atom_id res chain seq x y z
N MET A 1 12.48 44.74 -44.50
CA MET A 1 13.43 44.69 -43.36
C MET A 1 12.60 44.87 -42.09
N LEU A 2 12.67 44.12 -41.00
CA LEU A 2 13.51 42.99 -40.59
C LEU A 2 12.81 42.37 -39.34
N ALA A 3 12.77 41.03 -39.27
CA ALA A 3 12.70 40.16 -38.09
C ALA A 3 11.71 40.52 -36.94
N ALA A 4 10.61 39.78 -36.77
CA ALA A 4 10.55 38.47 -36.10
C ALA A 4 11.35 38.40 -34.78
N ARG A 5 10.63 38.25 -33.65
CA ARG A 5 11.04 37.39 -32.52
C ARG A 5 9.89 37.22 -31.51
N HIS A 6 9.01 36.28 -31.84
CA HIS A 6 8.30 35.47 -30.86
C HIS A 6 9.30 34.90 -29.85
N ARG A 7 9.01 35.04 -28.55
CA ARG A 7 9.64 34.23 -27.49
C ARG A 7 8.53 33.69 -26.58
N LEU A 8 7.75 32.75 -27.12
CA LEU A 8 7.06 31.76 -26.31
C LEU A 8 8.14 30.92 -25.61
N ARG A 9 8.45 31.26 -24.35
CA ARG A 9 9.20 30.35 -23.48
C ARG A 9 8.19 29.40 -22.83
N SER A 10 7.82 28.34 -23.55
CA SER A 10 7.24 27.15 -22.91
C SER A 10 8.35 26.48 -22.12
N VAL A 11 8.44 26.78 -20.83
CA VAL A 11 9.26 25.98 -19.92
C VAL A 11 8.47 24.70 -19.66
N LEU A 12 8.67 23.70 -20.51
CA LEU A 12 8.34 22.31 -20.20
C LEU A 12 9.17 21.92 -18.97
N LYS A 13 8.63 22.14 -17.77
CA LYS A 13 9.16 21.50 -16.57
C LYS A 13 8.81 20.01 -16.69
N PHE A 14 9.73 19.24 -17.25
CA PHE A 14 9.76 17.81 -16.98
C PHE A 14 10.09 17.66 -15.49
N SER A 15 9.06 17.55 -14.66
CA SER A 15 9.23 16.94 -13.34
C SER A 15 9.72 15.53 -13.61
N GLN A 16 11.01 15.30 -13.39
CA GLN A 16 11.64 13.98 -13.44
C GLN A 16 11.13 13.18 -12.23
N GLU A 17 9.84 12.83 -12.23
CA GLU A 17 9.36 11.77 -11.35
C GLU A 17 10.06 10.48 -11.81
N PRO A 18 10.64 9.69 -10.89
CA PRO A 18 11.27 8.42 -11.26
C PRO A 18 10.26 7.60 -12.07
N PRO A 19 10.68 6.96 -13.18
CA PRO A 19 9.75 6.16 -13.97
C PRO A 19 9.12 5.11 -13.06
N PRO A 20 7.82 4.81 -13.16
CA PRO A 20 7.15 3.91 -12.23
C PRO A 20 7.78 2.51 -12.11
N LEU A 21 8.58 2.10 -13.12
CA LEU A 21 9.46 0.93 -13.01
C LEU A 21 10.50 1.08 -11.90
N ALA A 22 11.26 2.19 -11.86
CA ALA A 22 12.28 2.41 -10.83
C ALA A 22 11.64 2.45 -9.43
N ALA A 23 10.51 3.16 -9.28
CA ALA A 23 9.77 3.21 -8.02
C ALA A 23 9.26 1.81 -7.58
N ALA A 24 8.69 1.03 -8.51
CA ALA A 24 8.23 -0.33 -8.23
C ALA A 24 9.39 -1.28 -7.87
N THR A 25 10.53 -1.18 -8.58
CA THR A 25 11.72 -1.98 -8.28
C THR A 25 12.32 -1.62 -6.92
N ILE A 26 12.42 -0.33 -6.59
CA ILE A 26 12.89 0.13 -5.28
C ILE A 26 11.94 -0.35 -4.18
N GLY A 27 10.62 -0.23 -4.38
CA GLY A 27 9.62 -0.72 -3.43
C GLY A 27 9.73 -2.22 -3.18
N LEU A 28 9.85 -3.02 -4.24
CA LEU A 28 10.04 -4.47 -4.14
C LEU A 28 11.35 -4.83 -3.42
N ALA A 29 12.45 -4.14 -3.75
CA ALA A 29 13.74 -4.36 -3.11
C ALA A 29 13.69 -4.00 -1.61
N LEU A 30 13.03 -2.90 -1.26
CA LEU A 30 12.82 -2.49 0.13
C LEU A 30 12.03 -3.55 0.92
N ILE A 31 10.90 -4.01 0.37
CA ILE A 31 10.10 -5.07 0.98
C ILE A 31 10.95 -6.32 1.23
N TRP A 32 11.69 -6.77 0.20
CA TRP A 32 12.53 -7.96 0.30
C TRP A 32 13.65 -7.81 1.33
N VAL A 33 14.37 -6.68 1.34
CA VAL A 33 15.45 -6.42 2.32
C VAL A 33 14.90 -6.39 3.74
N VAL A 34 13.76 -5.73 3.95
CA VAL A 34 13.13 -5.69 5.27
C VAL A 34 12.71 -7.07 5.72
N ASP A 35 11.96 -7.81 4.90
CA ASP A 35 11.49 -9.15 5.25
C ASP A 35 12.67 -10.10 5.51
N ALA A 36 13.71 -10.07 4.66
CA ALA A 36 14.92 -10.84 4.87
C ALA A 36 15.62 -10.46 6.18
N THR A 37 15.66 -9.18 6.53
CA THR A 37 16.24 -8.72 7.80
C THR A 37 15.42 -9.26 8.98
N LEU A 38 14.10 -9.10 8.95
CA LEU A 38 13.22 -9.56 10.03
C LEU A 38 13.20 -11.08 10.21
N MET A 39 13.44 -11.84 9.14
CA MET A 39 13.48 -13.31 9.19
C MET A 39 14.80 -13.89 9.71
N HIS A 40 15.91 -13.16 9.58
CA HIS A 40 17.25 -13.69 9.89
C HIS A 40 17.89 -13.08 11.14
N TRP A 41 17.36 -11.97 11.65
CA TRP A 41 17.98 -11.21 12.73
C TRP A 41 16.99 -11.00 13.88
N GLU A 42 17.46 -11.26 15.10
CA GLU A 42 16.74 -10.87 16.31
C GLU A 42 17.00 -9.38 16.58
N LEU A 43 15.97 -8.56 16.40
CA LEU A 43 16.03 -7.11 16.60
C LEU A 43 15.30 -6.71 17.87
N ALA A 44 15.67 -5.55 18.42
CA ALA A 44 14.87 -4.92 19.47
C ALA A 44 13.44 -4.67 18.94
N TYR A 45 12.42 -4.94 19.76
CA TYR A 45 11.01 -4.91 19.33
C TYR A 45 10.59 -3.60 18.65
N GLY A 46 11.06 -2.45 19.14
CA GLY A 46 10.80 -1.15 18.50
C GLY A 46 11.43 -1.00 17.11
N VAL A 47 12.63 -1.57 16.90
CA VAL A 47 13.29 -1.57 15.58
C VAL A 47 12.54 -2.50 14.63
N GLN A 48 12.13 -3.68 15.12
CA GLN A 48 11.27 -4.58 14.37
C GLN A 48 9.99 -3.89 13.94
N GLY A 49 9.27 -3.22 14.84
CA GLY A 49 8.04 -2.49 14.52
C GLY A 49 8.23 -1.43 13.43
N VAL A 50 9.28 -0.60 13.53
CA VAL A 50 9.58 0.43 12.50
C VAL A 50 9.85 -0.19 11.13
N LEU A 51 10.62 -1.28 11.09
CA LEU A 51 10.88 -1.99 9.84
C LEU A 51 9.59 -2.62 9.29
N ASP A 52 8.79 -3.24 10.15
CA ASP A 52 7.54 -3.89 9.78
C ASP A 52 6.53 -2.90 9.18
N GLU A 53 6.30 -1.76 9.86
CA GLU A 53 5.46 -0.66 9.37
C GLU A 53 5.98 -0.14 8.01
N THR A 54 7.30 -0.04 7.84
CA THR A 54 7.92 0.40 6.59
C THR A 54 7.62 -0.58 5.45
N ALA A 55 7.73 -1.89 5.70
CA ALA A 55 7.38 -2.91 4.72
C ALA A 55 5.88 -2.89 4.39
N HIS A 56 5.01 -2.75 5.39
CA HIS A 56 3.57 -2.61 5.16
C HIS A 56 3.20 -1.41 4.29
N LEU A 57 3.80 -0.25 4.57
CA LEU A 57 3.60 0.95 3.77
C LEU A 57 4.12 0.77 2.33
N ALA A 58 5.29 0.16 2.17
CA ALA A 58 5.87 -0.13 0.86
C ALA A 58 5.00 -1.09 0.03
N THR A 59 4.46 -2.14 0.66
CA THR A 59 3.53 -3.09 0.05
C THR A 59 2.23 -2.39 -0.38
N GLY A 60 1.67 -1.52 0.48
CA GLY A 60 0.49 -0.72 0.14
C GLY A 60 0.73 0.23 -1.05
N LEU A 61 1.89 0.91 -1.09
CA LEU A 61 2.28 1.76 -2.20
C LEU A 61 2.47 0.97 -3.50
N LEU A 62 3.12 -0.20 -3.43
CA LEU A 62 3.34 -1.08 -4.58
C LEU A 62 2.00 -1.54 -5.17
N PHE A 63 1.05 -1.94 -4.32
CA PHE A 63 -0.31 -2.26 -4.74
C PHE A 63 -1.00 -1.08 -5.44
N LEU A 64 -0.94 0.13 -4.88
CA LEU A 64 -1.56 1.30 -5.48
C LEU A 64 -0.94 1.66 -6.84
N MET A 65 0.37 1.49 -7.00
CA MET A 65 1.06 1.68 -8.28
C MET A 65 0.66 0.62 -9.31
N ALA A 66 0.31 -0.59 -8.86
CA ALA A 66 -0.14 -1.69 -9.71
C ALA A 66 -1.59 -1.55 -10.20
N LEU A 67 -2.34 -0.54 -9.74
CA LEU A 67 -3.70 -0.32 -10.21
C LEU A 67 -3.71 0.26 -11.64
N PRO A 68 -4.57 -0.25 -12.55
CA PRO A 68 -4.61 0.20 -13.94
C PRO A 68 -5.14 1.64 -14.10
N ARG A 69 -5.78 2.19 -13.08
CA ARG A 69 -6.29 3.56 -13.03
C ARG A 69 -5.97 4.16 -11.68
N ARG A 70 -5.61 5.45 -11.67
CA ARG A 70 -5.36 6.19 -10.43
C ARG A 70 -6.66 6.24 -9.59
N PRO A 71 -6.68 5.65 -8.39
CA PRO A 71 -7.85 5.71 -7.53
C PRO A 71 -8.07 7.13 -6.97
N PRO A 72 -9.28 7.46 -6.49
CA PRO A 72 -9.55 8.77 -5.89
C PRO A 72 -8.74 8.93 -4.59
N LYS A 73 -8.38 10.17 -4.23
CA LYS A 73 -7.55 10.48 -3.05
C LYS A 73 -8.04 9.86 -1.74
N PRO A 74 -9.36 9.84 -1.42
CA PRO A 74 -9.84 9.20 -0.21
C PRO A 74 -9.50 7.70 -0.15
N PHE A 75 -9.58 6.99 -1.28
CA PHE A 75 -9.21 5.58 -1.36
C PHE A 75 -7.71 5.39 -1.09
N VAL A 76 -6.86 6.20 -1.71
CA VAL A 76 -5.40 6.17 -1.47
C VAL A 76 -5.09 6.37 0.01
N LEU A 77 -5.70 7.40 0.62
CA LEU A 77 -5.49 7.71 2.03
C LEU A 77 -5.94 6.56 2.93
N GLY A 78 -7.16 6.04 2.71
CA GLY A 78 -7.67 4.91 3.48
C GLY A 78 -6.78 3.68 3.38
N CYS A 79 -6.30 3.37 2.16
CA CYS A 79 -5.41 2.24 1.91
C CYS A 79 -4.08 2.36 2.65
N LEU A 80 -3.41 3.50 2.53
CA LEU A 80 -2.09 3.71 3.16
C LEU A 80 -2.17 3.85 4.68
N VAL A 81 -3.23 4.49 5.19
CA VAL A 81 -3.43 4.59 6.64
C VAL A 81 -3.73 3.22 7.21
N ALA A 82 -4.69 2.48 6.63
CA ALA A 82 -5.08 1.19 7.19
C ALA A 82 -4.02 0.09 7.01
N SER A 83 -3.09 0.24 6.05
CA SER A 83 -1.98 -0.71 5.91
C SER A 83 -0.99 -0.67 7.06
N VAL A 84 -0.93 0.41 7.84
CA VAL A 84 0.01 0.58 8.97
C VAL A 84 -0.68 0.85 10.30
N LEU A 85 -1.82 1.54 10.30
CA LEU A 85 -2.48 1.97 11.55
C LEU A 85 -2.96 0.78 12.40
N ILE A 86 -3.22 -0.36 11.77
CA ILE A 86 -3.61 -1.56 12.51
C ILE A 86 -2.51 -2.00 13.48
N ASP A 87 -1.23 -1.88 13.10
CA ASP A 87 -0.07 -2.23 13.94
C ASP A 87 0.03 -1.39 15.23
N ALA A 88 -0.69 -0.28 15.33
CA ALA A 88 -0.73 0.52 16.56
C ALA A 88 -1.29 -0.28 17.75
N ASP A 89 -2.00 -1.38 17.51
CA ASP A 89 -2.47 -2.30 18.54
C ASP A 89 -1.36 -3.19 19.14
N HIS A 90 -0.14 -3.14 18.59
CA HIS A 90 1.06 -3.68 19.21
C HIS A 90 1.62 -2.79 20.31
N ILE A 91 1.29 -1.48 20.36
CA ILE A 91 1.75 -0.56 21.40
C ILE A 91 1.38 -1.05 22.82
N PRO A 92 0.13 -1.49 23.09
CA PRO A 92 -0.22 -2.15 24.34
C PRO A 92 0.73 -3.28 24.75
N ILE A 93 1.23 -4.08 23.80
CA ILE A 93 2.17 -5.18 24.07
C ILE A 93 3.48 -4.64 24.64
N VAL A 94 4.01 -3.57 24.04
CA VAL A 94 5.23 -2.87 24.51
C VAL A 94 5.02 -2.28 25.91
N LEU A 95 3.79 -1.87 26.22
CA LEU A 95 3.41 -1.34 27.53
C LEU A 95 3.00 -2.41 28.55
N HIS A 96 3.22 -3.70 28.24
CA HIS A 96 2.86 -4.84 29.07
C HIS A 96 1.36 -4.97 29.38
N PHE A 97 0.50 -4.45 28.50
CA PHE A 97 -0.96 -4.55 28.58
C PHE A 97 -1.49 -5.49 27.48
N GLN A 98 -1.87 -6.72 27.84
CA GLN A 98 -2.04 -7.83 26.89
C GLN A 98 -3.45 -8.48 26.82
N PRO A 99 -4.58 -7.76 26.86
CA PRO A 99 -5.90 -8.41 26.79
C PRO A 99 -6.28 -8.94 25.39
N LEU A 100 -5.54 -8.56 24.33
CA LEU A 100 -5.93 -8.79 22.92
C LEU A 100 -4.92 -9.59 22.09
N ILE A 101 -4.00 -10.33 22.72
CA ILE A 101 -2.97 -11.11 22.02
C ILE A 101 -3.48 -12.55 21.77
N ALA A 102 -3.28 -13.04 20.55
CA ALA A 102 -3.53 -14.42 20.18
C ALA A 102 -2.42 -15.36 20.68
N ALA A 103 -2.60 -16.67 20.52
CA ALA A 103 -1.57 -17.63 20.96
C ALA A 103 -0.24 -17.44 20.20
N ALA A 104 -0.29 -16.99 18.93
CA ALA A 104 0.87 -16.84 18.07
C ALA A 104 1.42 -15.41 17.93
N HIS A 105 1.51 -14.66 19.02
CA HIS A 105 2.25 -13.39 19.13
C HIS A 105 1.69 -12.18 18.36
N ARG A 106 0.75 -12.33 17.41
CA ARG A 106 0.04 -11.21 16.77
C ARG A 106 -1.28 -10.87 17.47
N PRO A 107 -1.69 -9.59 17.53
CA PRO A 107 -2.99 -9.19 18.08
C PRO A 107 -4.18 -9.78 17.31
N TYR A 108 -5.30 -9.98 18.00
CA TYR A 108 -6.53 -10.50 17.40
C TYR A 108 -7.13 -9.61 16.30
N THR A 109 -6.75 -8.33 16.25
CA THR A 109 -7.25 -7.41 15.22
C THR A 109 -6.71 -7.77 13.83
N HIS A 110 -5.60 -8.52 13.74
CA HIS A 110 -4.97 -8.96 12.49
C HIS A 110 -5.73 -10.16 11.87
N SER A 111 -7.04 -10.04 11.72
CA SER A 111 -7.93 -11.09 11.24
C SER A 111 -8.86 -10.62 10.13
N LEU A 112 -9.38 -11.56 9.34
CA LEU A 112 -10.35 -11.26 8.29
C LEU A 112 -11.66 -10.69 8.84
N SER A 113 -11.97 -10.93 10.12
CA SER A 113 -13.11 -10.31 10.78
C SER A 113 -12.97 -8.79 10.86
N THR A 114 -11.79 -8.26 11.14
CA THR A 114 -11.54 -6.81 11.14
C THR A 114 -11.78 -6.23 9.75
N VAL A 115 -11.30 -6.91 8.71
CA VAL A 115 -11.58 -6.55 7.31
C VAL A 115 -13.08 -6.51 7.04
N ALA A 116 -13.81 -7.56 7.46
CA ALA A 116 -15.25 -7.68 7.26
C ALA A 116 -16.03 -6.57 8.00
N VAL A 117 -15.65 -6.24 9.22
CA VAL A 117 -16.26 -5.16 10.02
C VAL A 117 -16.07 -3.82 9.32
N VAL A 118 -14.85 -3.51 8.86
CA VAL A 118 -14.57 -2.25 8.16
C VAL A 118 -15.30 -2.18 6.81
N LEU A 119 -15.41 -3.31 6.10
CA LEU A 119 -16.20 -3.40 4.87
C LEU A 119 -17.68 -3.10 5.12
N VAL A 120 -18.30 -3.78 6.10
CA VAL A 120 -19.71 -3.57 6.46
C VAL A 120 -19.95 -2.13 6.90
N ALA A 121 -19.10 -1.58 7.76
CA ALA A 121 -19.19 -0.19 8.18
C ALA A 121 -19.08 0.76 6.98
N GLY A 122 -18.15 0.51 6.06
CA GLY A 122 -17.95 1.31 4.85
C GLY A 122 -19.15 1.30 3.89
N LEU A 123 -19.84 0.17 3.76
CA LEU A 123 -21.07 0.06 2.96
C LEU A 123 -22.20 0.96 3.45
N LEU A 124 -22.20 1.33 4.74
CA LEU A 124 -23.19 2.20 5.36
C LEU A 124 -22.82 3.70 5.29
N MET A 125 -21.69 4.05 4.67
CA MET A 125 -21.20 5.43 4.62
C MET A 125 -21.57 6.17 3.33
N SER A 126 -21.52 7.51 3.39
CA SER A 126 -21.66 8.40 2.21
C SER A 126 -20.50 8.24 1.21
N ASP A 127 -20.69 8.62 -0.05
CA ASP A 127 -19.77 8.32 -1.17
C ASP A 127 -18.29 8.60 -0.89
N ALA A 128 -17.95 9.79 -0.37
CA ALA A 128 -16.56 10.15 -0.08
C ALA A 128 -15.95 9.32 1.06
N ARG A 129 -16.74 9.05 2.11
CA ARG A 129 -16.33 8.22 3.26
C ARG A 129 -16.25 6.76 2.88
N ARG A 130 -17.18 6.28 2.05
CA ARG A 130 -17.19 4.94 1.46
C ARG A 130 -15.95 4.68 0.61
N ALA A 131 -15.52 5.65 -0.20
CA ALA A 131 -14.27 5.54 -0.94
C ALA A 131 -13.05 5.39 -0.02
N CYS A 132 -13.00 6.14 1.09
CA CYS A 132 -11.97 5.98 2.12
C CYS A 132 -12.04 4.60 2.79
N ALA A 133 -13.24 4.16 3.20
CA ALA A 133 -13.44 2.86 3.83
C ALA A 133 -13.05 1.69 2.91
N PHE A 134 -13.38 1.74 1.63
CA PHE A 134 -12.93 0.74 0.66
C PHE A 134 -11.42 0.78 0.44
N GLY A 135 -10.81 1.97 0.50
CA GLY A 135 -9.37 2.10 0.60
C GLY A 135 -8.83 1.35 1.81
N ALA A 136 -9.42 1.59 3.00
CA ALA A 136 -9.03 0.92 4.24
C ALA A 136 -9.17 -0.60 4.17
N VAL A 137 -10.26 -1.11 3.57
CA VAL A 137 -10.43 -2.55 3.32
C VAL A 137 -9.29 -3.10 2.47
N ALA A 138 -8.91 -2.41 1.38
CA ALA A 138 -7.79 -2.83 0.55
C ALA A 138 -6.47 -2.82 1.33
N GLY A 139 -6.21 -1.76 2.10
CA GLY A 139 -5.04 -1.64 2.97
C GLY A 139 -4.93 -2.77 3.99
N LEU A 140 -6.03 -3.08 4.67
CA LEU A 140 -6.11 -4.18 5.65
C LEU A 140 -5.92 -5.55 5.01
N LEU A 141 -6.48 -5.78 3.81
CA LEU A 141 -6.27 -7.04 3.08
C LEU A 141 -4.80 -7.24 2.69
N ILE A 142 -4.13 -6.18 2.23
CA ILE A 142 -2.72 -6.21 1.87
C ILE A 142 -1.85 -6.44 3.11
N HIS A 143 -2.19 -5.75 4.20
CA HIS A 143 -1.56 -5.91 5.50
C HIS A 143 -1.67 -7.36 5.99
N PHE A 144 -2.90 -7.89 6.08
CA PHE A 144 -3.19 -9.26 6.47
C PHE A 144 -2.45 -10.28 5.60
N PHE A 145 -2.40 -10.05 4.27
CA PHE A 145 -1.73 -10.96 3.35
C PHE A 145 -0.20 -10.99 3.53
N ARG A 146 0.42 -9.87 3.93
CA ARG A 146 1.83 -9.87 4.33
C ARG A 146 2.00 -10.63 5.64
N ASP A 147 1.18 -10.32 6.64
CA ASP A 147 1.30 -10.91 7.98
C ASP A 147 1.16 -12.41 8.00
N ILE A 148 0.16 -12.95 7.29
CA ILE A 148 -0.04 -14.39 7.18
C ILE A 148 1.12 -15.08 6.44
N ALA A 149 1.94 -14.34 5.68
CA ALA A 149 3.10 -14.88 4.98
C ALA A 149 4.41 -14.71 5.77
N THR A 150 4.50 -13.72 6.66
CA THR A 150 5.69 -13.46 7.49
C THR A 150 5.55 -14.00 8.92
N GLY A 151 4.37 -14.47 9.31
CA GLY A 151 4.10 -15.09 10.60
C GLY A 151 2.72 -15.73 10.68
N PHE A 152 2.34 -16.16 11.88
CA PHE A 152 1.01 -16.68 12.15
C PHE A 152 0.06 -15.54 12.50
N VAL A 153 -1.15 -15.57 11.91
CA VAL A 153 -2.23 -14.63 12.21
C VAL A 153 -3.51 -15.34 12.60
N PRO A 154 -4.35 -14.76 13.47
CA PRO A 154 -5.71 -15.21 13.69
C PRO A 154 -6.54 -15.07 12.41
N LEU A 155 -7.17 -16.15 11.94
CA LEU A 155 -7.94 -16.08 10.69
C LEU A 155 -9.24 -15.27 10.83
N ALA A 156 -10.00 -15.52 11.91
CA ALA A 156 -11.38 -15.05 12.02
C ALA A 156 -11.82 -14.73 13.46
N TRP A 157 -10.91 -14.23 14.31
CA TRP A 157 -11.30 -13.80 15.67
C TRP A 157 -12.41 -12.72 15.62
N PRO A 158 -13.42 -12.72 16.51
CA PRO A 158 -13.64 -13.60 17.66
C PRO A 158 -14.41 -14.88 17.35
N VAL A 159 -14.75 -15.15 16.08
CA VAL A 159 -15.51 -16.35 15.68
C VAL A 159 -14.66 -17.61 15.84
N SER A 160 -13.35 -17.50 15.63
CA SER A 160 -12.41 -18.60 15.76
C SER A 160 -11.05 -18.09 16.27
N THR A 161 -10.37 -18.93 17.06
CA THR A 161 -8.98 -18.73 17.49
C THR A 161 -8.00 -19.48 16.59
N THR A 162 -8.44 -20.02 15.45
CA THR A 162 -7.56 -20.70 14.49
C THR A 162 -6.57 -19.71 13.92
N GLU A 163 -5.31 -20.09 13.97
CA GLU A 163 -4.20 -19.34 13.39
C GLU A 163 -3.75 -20.03 12.11
N ALA A 164 -3.24 -19.22 11.17
CA ALA A 164 -2.70 -19.73 9.93
C ALA A 164 -1.46 -18.95 9.52
N GLN A 165 -0.63 -19.62 8.73
CA GLN A 165 0.48 -19.05 8.00
C GLN A 165 0.47 -19.67 6.60
N ILE A 166 0.78 -18.87 5.58
CA ILE A 166 1.00 -19.34 4.21
C ILE A 166 2.50 -19.29 3.87
N PRO A 167 2.97 -20.09 2.90
CA PRO A 167 4.34 -19.99 2.42
C PRO A 167 4.67 -18.58 1.92
N TYR A 168 5.80 -18.03 2.39
CA TYR A 168 6.30 -16.70 1.98
C TYR A 168 6.46 -16.55 0.45
N THR A 169 6.75 -17.65 -0.25
CA THR A 169 6.89 -17.67 -1.71
C THR A 169 5.64 -17.19 -2.44
N TYR A 170 4.44 -17.45 -1.92
CA TYR A 170 3.19 -16.95 -2.51
C TYR A 170 3.06 -15.44 -2.36
N TYR A 171 3.44 -14.91 -1.21
CA TYR A 171 3.48 -13.47 -0.98
C TYR A 171 4.50 -12.79 -1.87
N PHE A 172 5.73 -13.31 -1.92
CA PHE A 172 6.79 -12.73 -2.74
C PHE A 172 6.44 -12.76 -4.24
N ALA A 173 5.86 -13.86 -4.72
CA ALA A 173 5.38 -13.96 -6.10
C ALA A 173 4.30 -12.91 -6.42
N LEU A 174 3.38 -12.64 -5.49
CA LEU A 174 2.41 -11.56 -5.64
C LEU A 174 3.10 -10.19 -5.71
N MET A 175 4.08 -9.92 -4.86
CA MET A 175 4.81 -8.64 -4.88
C MET A 175 5.55 -8.43 -6.20
N VAL A 176 6.18 -9.48 -6.75
CA VAL A 176 6.79 -9.43 -8.09
C VAL A 176 5.74 -9.15 -9.17
N ALA A 177 4.57 -9.78 -9.11
CA ALA A 177 3.48 -9.54 -10.05
C ALA A 177 2.95 -8.10 -9.97
N LEU A 178 2.78 -7.55 -8.76
CA LEU A 178 2.37 -6.15 -8.56
C LEU A 178 3.42 -5.18 -9.10
N ALA A 179 4.72 -5.44 -8.87
CA ALA A 179 5.79 -4.62 -9.42
C ALA A 179 5.80 -4.64 -10.96
N ALA A 180 5.59 -5.81 -11.57
CA ALA A 180 5.47 -5.94 -13.01
C ALA A 180 4.24 -5.19 -13.57
N ALA A 181 3.09 -5.30 -12.89
CA ALA A 181 1.88 -4.57 -13.25
C ALA A 181 2.09 -3.05 -13.16
N ALA A 182 2.67 -2.55 -12.07
CA ALA A 182 3.01 -1.14 -11.90
C ALA A 182 3.93 -0.62 -13.03
N ALA A 183 4.97 -1.38 -13.37
CA ALA A 183 5.87 -1.07 -14.47
C ALA A 183 5.17 -1.08 -15.85
N SER A 184 4.13 -1.89 -16.02
CA SER A 184 3.35 -1.97 -17.26
C SER A 184 2.42 -0.76 -17.42
N HIS A 185 1.77 -0.30 -16.35
CA HIS A 185 0.87 0.85 -16.37
C HIS A 185 1.62 2.17 -16.60
N ALA A 186 2.89 2.23 -16.21
CA ALA A 186 3.83 3.30 -16.52
C ALA A 186 3.94 3.62 -18.01
N ARG A 187 3.78 2.59 -18.84
CA ARG A 187 4.00 2.64 -20.29
C ARG A 187 2.74 3.04 -21.05
N TRP A 188 1.61 3.27 -20.38
CA TRP A 188 0.35 3.60 -21.04
C TRP A 188 0.35 5.07 -21.56
N PRO A 189 0.24 5.32 -22.87
CA PRO A 189 0.37 6.66 -23.48
C PRO A 189 -0.73 7.67 -23.14
N GLY A 190 -1.70 7.32 -22.29
CA GLY A 190 -2.89 8.15 -21.98
C GLY A 190 -2.62 9.44 -21.20
N HIS A 191 -1.38 9.72 -20.81
CA HIS A 191 -0.96 10.96 -20.13
C HIS A 191 -0.41 12.04 -21.07
N ALA A 192 -0.33 11.79 -22.38
CA ALA A 192 -0.09 12.84 -23.35
C ALA A 192 -1.36 13.71 -23.50
N LYS A 193 -1.54 14.68 -22.59
CA LYS A 193 -2.41 15.83 -22.86
C LYS A 193 -1.78 16.64 -23.99
N VAL A 194 -2.03 16.25 -25.23
CA VAL A 194 -1.94 17.18 -26.36
C VAL A 194 -3.17 18.08 -26.27
N ARG A 195 -3.05 19.17 -25.51
CA ARG A 195 -3.94 20.34 -25.65
C ARG A 195 -3.13 21.47 -26.26
N GLU A 196 -2.95 21.38 -27.57
CA GLU A 196 -2.87 22.59 -28.39
C GLU A 196 -3.92 22.44 -29.48
N ARG A 197 -5.07 23.07 -29.25
CA ARG A 197 -5.89 23.56 -30.35
C ARG A 197 -6.05 25.05 -30.10
N VAL A 198 -5.06 25.79 -30.55
CA VAL A 198 -5.16 27.23 -30.75
C VAL A 198 -5.87 27.42 -32.10
N GLU A 199 -6.65 28.51 -32.20
CA GLU A 199 -7.15 29.18 -33.42
C GLU A 199 -8.66 29.05 -33.71
N PRO A 200 -9.32 30.13 -34.21
CA PRO A 200 -8.74 31.28 -34.92
C PRO A 200 -8.90 32.65 -34.23
N VAL A 201 -7.95 33.55 -34.46
CA VAL A 201 -8.15 34.99 -34.30
C VAL A 201 -8.80 35.49 -35.59
N ALA A 202 -9.89 36.26 -35.43
CA ALA A 202 -10.68 36.86 -36.51
C ALA A 202 -9.91 37.90 -37.32
#